data_AF-A0A2R7MFL8-F1
#
_entry.id   AF-A0A2R7MFL8-F1
#
_cell.length_a   1.000
_cell.length_b   1.000
_cell.length_c   1.000
_cell.angle_alpha   90.00
_cell.angle_beta   90.00
_cell.angle_gamma   90.00
#
_symmetry.space_group_name_H-M   'P 1'
#
loop_
_entity.id
_entity.type
_entity.pdbx_description
1 polymer ?
#
loop_
_entity_poly.entity_id
_entity_poly.type
_entity_poly.pdbx_seq_one_letter_code
_entity_poly.pdbx_strand_id
1 'polypeptide(L)'
;MMLRFDSARHAELVDHLRSATVAISQHLDDLEDAVAWGRTQWTGAARDAYDVAHREWSASLERMTAALTATTNSLEQTAEAFDAVESTAVRLWA
;
A
#
# COMPACT_ATOMS: atom_id res chain seq x y z
N MET A 1 -11.82 -26.47 -16.29
CA MET A 1 -12.19 -25.19 -15.65
C MET A 1 -10.91 -24.54 -15.17
N MET A 2 -10.32 -23.68 -15.98
CA MET A 2 -9.05 -23.01 -15.66
C MET A 2 -9.39 -21.85 -14.71
N LEU A 3 -8.82 -21.85 -13.51
CA LEU A 3 -8.97 -20.76 -12.56
C LEU A 3 -8.28 -19.53 -13.16
N ARG A 4 -9.03 -18.67 -13.87
CA ARG A 4 -8.43 -17.49 -14.52
C ARG A 4 -8.10 -16.49 -13.43
N PHE A 5 -6.84 -16.47 -13.02
CA PHE A 5 -6.30 -15.38 -12.22
C PHE A 5 -6.37 -14.11 -13.07
N ASP A 6 -7.21 -13.16 -12.68
CA ASP A 6 -7.33 -11.86 -13.37
C ASP A 6 -6.23 -10.94 -12.86
N SER A 7 -4.99 -11.20 -13.30
CA SER A 7 -3.80 -10.45 -12.91
C SER A 7 -3.94 -8.95 -13.21
N ALA A 8 -4.60 -8.62 -14.34
CA ALA A 8 -4.85 -7.24 -14.75
C ALA A 8 -5.73 -6.49 -13.75
N ARG A 9 -6.88 -7.07 -13.36
CA ARG A 9 -7.75 -6.47 -12.33
C ARG A 9 -7.05 -6.35 -10.98
N HIS A 10 -6.23 -7.32 -10.60
CA HIS A 10 -5.52 -7.28 -9.32
C HIS A 10 -4.43 -6.20 -9.33
N ALA A 11 -3.69 -6.04 -10.43
CA ALA A 11 -2.70 -4.97 -10.61
C ALA A 11 -3.37 -3.58 -10.54
N GLU A 12 -4.51 -3.39 -11.21
CA GLU A 12 -5.28 -2.14 -11.16
C GLU A 12 -5.71 -1.77 -9.73
N LEU A 13 -6.18 -2.76 -8.95
CA LEU A 13 -6.52 -2.54 -7.54
C LEU A 13 -5.30 -2.12 -6.72
N VAL A 14 -4.15 -2.78 -6.90
CA VAL A 14 -2.91 -2.45 -6.20
C VAL A 14 -2.44 -1.04 -6.54
N ASP A 15 -2.52 -0.63 -7.80
CA ASP A 15 -2.16 0.73 -8.23
C ASP A 15 -3.10 1.78 -7.64
N HIS A 16 -4.41 1.52 -7.63
CA HIS A 16 -5.38 2.41 -6.96
C HIS A 16 -5.09 2.54 -5.46
N LEU A 17 -4.80 1.44 -4.77
CA LEU A 17 -4.48 1.47 -3.35
C LEU A 17 -3.16 2.21 -3.09
N ARG A 18 -2.13 2.00 -3.93
CA ARG A 18 -0.86 2.74 -3.85
C ARG A 18 -1.07 4.23 -4.01
N SER A 19 -1.86 4.63 -5.01
CA SER A 19 -2.20 6.05 -5.24
C SER A 19 -2.95 6.64 -4.04
N ALA A 20 -3.89 5.90 -3.45
CA ALA A 20 -4.62 6.34 -2.27
C ALA A 20 -3.69 6.48 -1.05
N THR A 21 -2.77 5.53 -0.83
CA THR A 21 -1.78 5.60 0.25
C THR A 21 -0.86 6.83 0.10
N VAL A 22 -0.41 7.15 -1.11
CA VAL A 22 0.39 8.36 -1.37
C VAL A 22 -0.42 9.62 -1.07
N ALA A 23 -1.67 9.70 -1.53
CA ALA A 23 -2.53 10.84 -1.26
C ALA A 23 -2.82 11.03 0.24
N ILE A 24 -3.05 9.94 0.98
CA ILE A 24 -3.23 10.00 2.44
C ILE A 24 -1.96 10.50 3.12
N SER A 25 -0.78 10.01 2.71
CA SER A 25 0.50 10.49 3.27
C SER A 25 0.64 12.00 3.08
N GLN A 26 0.38 12.50 1.86
CA GLN A 26 0.46 13.92 1.56
C GLN A 26 -0.54 14.74 2.39
N HIS A 27 -1.77 14.27 2.58
CA HIS A 27 -2.73 14.96 3.43
C HIS A 27 -2.34 14.98 4.91
N LEU A 28 -1.60 13.98 5.39
CA LEU A 28 -1.07 13.99 6.74
C LEU A 28 0.14 14.92 6.88
N ASP A 29 1.01 14.97 5.88
CA ASP A 29 2.12 15.93 5.83
C ASP A 29 1.57 17.37 5.80
N ASP A 30 0.56 17.64 4.98
CA ASP A 30 -0.13 18.94 4.93
C ASP A 30 -0.78 19.30 6.27
N LEU A 31 -1.36 18.31 6.96
CA LEU A 31 -1.94 18.49 8.29
C LEU A 31 -0.85 18.81 9.32
N GLU A 32 0.28 18.11 9.27
CA GLU A 32 1.45 18.35 10.13
C GLU A 32 2.00 19.76 9.97
N ASP A 33 2.12 20.25 8.74
CA ASP A 33 2.53 21.61 8.45
C ASP A 33 1.52 22.64 8.97
N ALA A 34 0.23 22.39 8.76
CA ALA A 34 -0.85 23.27 9.22
C ALA A 34 -0.92 23.36 10.76
N VAL A 35 -0.69 22.24 11.46
CA VAL A 35 -0.75 22.18 12.92
C VAL A 35 0.58 22.50 13.60
N ALA A 36 1.71 22.51 12.88
CA ALA A 36 3.04 22.79 13.44
C ALA A 36 3.09 24.12 14.21
N TRP A 37 2.51 25.17 13.63
CA TRP A 37 2.42 26.48 14.29
C TRP A 37 1.50 26.44 15.51
N GLY A 38 0.31 25.84 15.38
CA GLY A 38 -0.67 25.72 16.47
C GLY A 38 -0.18 24.86 17.64
N ARG A 39 0.63 23.83 17.37
CA ARG A 39 1.23 22.95 18.39
C ARG A 39 2.12 23.69 19.36
N THR A 40 2.73 24.81 18.96
CA THR A 40 3.52 25.64 19.88
C THR A 40 2.67 26.26 21.00
N GLN A 41 1.37 26.41 20.77
CA GLN A 41 0.39 26.95 21.72
C GLN A 41 -0.35 25.84 22.49
N TRP A 42 -0.25 24.58 22.05
CA TRP A 42 -0.94 23.46 22.68
C TRP A 42 -0.21 23.02 23.95
N THR A 43 -0.97 22.88 25.04
CA THR A 43 -0.47 22.40 26.32
C THR A 43 -1.25 21.16 26.76
N GLY A 44 -0.58 20.28 27.50
CA GLY A 44 -1.18 19.09 28.10
C GLY A 44 -1.93 18.21 27.10
N ALA A 45 -3.23 18.00 27.36
CA ALA A 45 -4.07 17.03 26.68
C ALA A 45 -4.17 17.20 25.15
N ALA A 46 -4.12 18.44 24.63
CA ALA A 46 -4.21 18.67 23.19
C ALA A 46 -2.96 18.17 22.46
N ARG A 47 -1.78 18.35 23.07
CA ARG A 47 -0.52 17.83 22.53
C ARG A 47 -0.48 16.31 22.62
N ASP A 48 -0.89 15.75 23.74
CA ASP A 48 -0.89 14.30 23.95
C ASP A 48 -1.84 13.59 22.98
N ALA A 49 -3.04 14.13 22.77
CA ALA A 49 -4.02 13.58 21.82
C ALA A 49 -3.49 13.61 20.38
N TYR A 50 -2.82 14.70 19.99
CA TYR A 50 -2.17 14.78 18.69
C TYR A 50 -1.03 13.77 18.55
N ASP A 51 -0.16 13.66 19.55
CA ASP A 51 0.97 12.72 19.50
C ASP A 51 0.50 11.27 19.42
N VAL A 52 -0.65 10.94 20.04
CA VAL A 52 -1.32 9.64 19.88
C VAL A 52 -1.82 9.45 18.45
N ALA A 53 -2.63 10.39 17.95
CA ALA A 53 -3.18 10.31 16.58
C ALA A 53 -2.06 10.21 15.53
N HIS A 54 -0.98 10.97 15.72
CA HIS A 54 0.19 10.95 14.86
C HIS A 54 0.87 9.59 14.80
N ARG A 55 1.09 8.97 15.96
CA ARG A 55 1.65 7.62 16.02
C ARG A 55 0.73 6.59 15.36
N GLU A 56 -0.58 6.71 15.59
CA GLU A 56 -1.57 5.77 15.05
C GLU A 56 -1.65 5.83 13.52
N TRP A 57 -1.73 7.04 12.94
CA TRP A 57 -1.78 7.17 11.48
C TRP A 57 -0.46 6.73 10.82
N SER A 58 0.68 7.03 11.45
CA SER A 58 2.00 6.68 10.92
C SER A 58 2.15 5.16 10.88
N ALA A 59 1.82 4.49 11.98
CA ALA A 59 1.82 3.03 12.05
C ALA A 59 0.79 2.38 11.12
N SER A 60 -0.31 3.05 10.80
CA SER A 60 -1.29 2.56 9.82
C SER A 60 -0.75 2.64 8.39
N LEU A 61 -0.12 3.76 8.02
CA LEU A 61 0.48 3.96 6.70
C LEU A 61 1.65 3.01 6.45
N GLU A 62 2.50 2.79 7.44
CA GLU A 62 3.59 1.82 7.35
C GLU A 62 3.06 0.40 7.07
N ARG A 63 2.02 -0.02 7.80
CA ARG A 63 1.38 -1.32 7.59
C ARG A 63 0.72 -1.44 6.22
N MET A 64 0.03 -0.40 5.75
CA MET A 64 -0.56 -0.37 4.41
C MET A 64 0.52 -0.49 3.33
N THR A 65 1.60 0.28 3.45
CA THR A 65 2.71 0.27 2.49
C THR A 65 3.40 -1.10 2.45
N ALA A 66 3.63 -1.70 3.61
CA ALA A 66 4.21 -3.03 3.71
C ALA A 66 3.30 -4.10 3.08
N ALA A 67 1.98 -4.04 3.33
CA ALA A 67 1.01 -4.95 2.76
C ALA A 67 0.95 -4.82 1.23
N LEU A 68 0.91 -3.59 0.70
CA LEU A 68 0.89 -3.35 -0.74
C LEU A 68 2.16 -3.85 -1.43
N THR A 69 3.32 -3.69 -0.78
CA THR A 69 4.59 -4.23 -1.26
C THR A 69 4.55 -5.75 -1.31
N ALA A 70 4.10 -6.39 -0.23
CA ALA A 70 3.96 -7.85 -0.17
C ALA A 70 2.99 -8.40 -1.23
N THR A 71 1.86 -7.72 -1.46
CA THR A 71 0.89 -8.08 -2.50
C THR A 71 1.49 -7.93 -3.89
N THR A 72 2.21 -6.84 -4.16
CA THR A 72 2.87 -6.60 -5.46
C THR A 72 3.89 -7.71 -5.75
N ASN A 73 4.76 -8.02 -4.79
CA ASN A 73 5.75 -9.09 -4.94
C ASN A 73 5.11 -10.47 -5.15
N SER A 74 3.97 -10.73 -4.51
CA SER A 74 3.22 -11.98 -4.70
C SER A 74 2.61 -12.09 -6.11
N LEU A 75 2.13 -10.98 -6.66
CA LEU A 75 1.64 -10.92 -8.04
C LEU A 75 2.74 -11.22 -9.05
N GLU A 76 3.91 -10.61 -8.88
CA GLU A 76 5.07 -10.83 -9.76
C GLU A 76 5.48 -12.31 -9.76
N GLN A 77 5.64 -12.90 -8.57
CA GLN A 77 5.96 -14.33 -8.44
C GLN A 77 4.89 -15.24 -9.07
N THR A 78 3.61 -14.86 -8.95
CA THR A 78 2.51 -15.63 -9.55
C THR A 78 2.53 -15.54 -11.07
N ALA A 79 2.77 -14.35 -11.63
CA ALA A 79 2.88 -14.14 -13.07
C ALA A 79 4.06 -14.95 -13.66
N GLU A 80 5.23 -14.90 -13.03
CA GLU A 80 6.41 -15.67 -13.43
C GLU A 80 6.14 -17.19 -13.42
N ALA A 81 5.42 -17.68 -12.40
CA ALA A 81 5.04 -19.09 -12.30
C ALA A 81 4.09 -19.52 -13.43
N PHE A 82 3.13 -18.67 -13.82
CA PHE A 82 2.23 -18.95 -14.94
C PHE A 82 2.97 -19.02 -16.28
N ASP A 83 3.86 -18.06 -16.57
CA ASP A 83 4.67 -18.05 -17.79
C ASP A 83 5.60 -19.28 -17.87
N ALA A 84 6.16 -19.70 -16.74
CA ALA A 84 7.00 -20.90 -16.65
C ALA A 84 6.20 -22.18 -16.97
N VAL A 85 4.95 -22.28 -16.47
CA VAL A 85 4.06 -23.41 -16.76
C VAL A 85 3.65 -23.41 -18.23
N GLU A 86 3.29 -22.26 -18.79
CA GLU A 86 2.89 -22.15 -20.20
C GLU A 86 4.04 -22.53 -21.14
N SER A 87 5.24 -21.97 -20.93
CA SER A 87 6.42 -22.33 -21.74
C SER A 87 6.80 -23.81 -21.66
N THR A 88 6.57 -24.44 -20.50
CA THR A 88 6.82 -25.87 -20.30
C THR A 88 5.77 -26.71 -21.02
N ALA A 89 4.49 -26.33 -20.96
CA ALA A 89 3.42 -27.00 -21.69
C ALA A 89 3.64 -26.91 -23.21
N VAL A 90 4.02 -25.74 -23.73
CA VAL A 90 4.36 -25.55 -25.15
C VAL A 90 5.52 -26.44 -25.57
N ARG A 91 6.61 -26.52 -24.77
CA ARG A 91 7.76 -27.40 -25.08
C ARG A 91 7.44 -28.89 -25.03
N LEU A 92 6.51 -29.32 -24.18
CA LEU A 92 6.10 -30.72 -24.08
C LEU A 92 5.25 -31.16 -25.28
N TRP A 93 4.58 -30.22 -25.93
CA TRP A 93 3.61 -30.50 -27.00
C TRP A 93 4.09 -30.03 -28.39
N ALA A 94 5.33 -29.57 -28.49
CA ALA A 94 6.06 -29.28 -29.73
C ALA A 94 7.01 -30.44 -30.07
#